data_AF-A0A2N2I477-F1
#
_entry.id   AF-A0A2N2I477-F1
#
_cell.length_a   1.000
_cell.length_b   1.000
_cell.length_c   1.000
_cell.angle_alpha   90.00
_cell.angle_beta   90.00
_cell.angle_gamma   90.00
#
_symmetry.space_group_name_H-M   'P 1'
#
loop_
_entity.id
_entity.type
_entity.pdbx_description
1 polymer ?
#
loop_
_entity_poly.entity_id
_entity_poly.type
_entity_poly.pdbx_seq_one_letter_code
_entity_poly.pdbx_strand_id
1 'polypeptide(L)'
;MSPTVVAILVFLVLGTFLAFALFSKKRAPSTDASAAQPDPPDTDELIPPSLVSNHELEHEEVEPSRQRALVTGIGMTDVGLRRKLNEDAYVCLPEHDLYALADGMGAHAAGEVASKLTLEAIADAFERNKFLDPEAPDRPANRKKRLVQVIERANQIVLTMSNEVEASRGMGTPVVMVHFSAHKSYVFIANVGDSR
;
A
#
# COMPACT_ATOMS: atom_id res chain seq x y z
N MET A 1 -36.20 10.19 5.06
CA MET A 1 -35.53 9.11 4.31
C MET A 1 -34.21 9.67 3.82
N SER A 2 -33.12 9.37 4.52
CA SER A 2 -31.76 9.79 4.12
C SER A 2 -31.18 8.68 3.25
N PRO A 3 -30.62 8.97 2.07
CA PRO A 3 -30.21 7.94 1.12
C PRO A 3 -28.95 7.21 1.62
N THR A 4 -28.96 5.89 1.47
CA THR A 4 -27.82 4.98 1.63
C THR A 4 -26.71 5.37 0.65
N VAL A 5 -25.47 5.53 1.12
CA VAL A 5 -24.32 5.84 0.24
C VAL A 5 -23.20 4.83 0.50
N VAL A 6 -22.75 4.23 -0.59
CA VAL A 6 -21.66 3.25 -0.69
C VAL A 6 -20.34 4.02 -0.89
N ALA A 7 -19.29 3.66 -0.16
CA ALA A 7 -17.95 4.20 -0.40
C ALA A 7 -17.41 3.63 -1.73
N ILE A 8 -17.25 4.49 -2.74
CA ILE A 8 -16.63 4.15 -4.01
C ILE A 8 -15.47 5.12 -4.22
N LEU A 9 -14.23 4.61 -4.16
CA LEU A 9 -13.07 5.34 -4.63
C LEU A 9 -13.06 5.28 -6.17
N VAL A 10 -13.71 6.25 -6.82
CA VAL A 10 -13.78 6.34 -8.29
C VAL A 10 -12.50 7.00 -8.80
N PHE A 11 -11.57 6.22 -9.34
CA PHE A 11 -10.54 6.74 -10.23
C PHE A 11 -11.16 6.97 -11.61
N LEU A 12 -11.57 8.22 -11.89
CA LEU A 12 -12.01 8.61 -13.23
C LEU A 12 -10.80 8.82 -14.14
N VAL A 13 -10.29 7.72 -14.71
CA VAL A 13 -9.35 7.79 -15.84
C VAL A 13 -10.16 8.03 -17.10
N LEU A 14 -10.42 9.30 -17.42
CA LEU A 14 -10.98 9.67 -18.72
C LEU A 14 -9.92 9.49 -19.82
N GLY A 15 -9.91 8.33 -20.47
CA GLY A 15 -9.02 8.02 -21.60
C GLY A 15 -9.27 6.66 -22.25
N THR A 16 -10.05 6.66 -23.33
CA THR A 16 -10.47 5.54 -24.21
C THR A 16 -9.35 4.88 -25.02
N PHE A 17 -9.22 3.53 -25.01
CA PHE A 17 -9.64 2.58 -26.07
C PHE A 17 -9.14 1.15 -25.79
N LEU A 18 -10.05 0.18 -25.97
CA LEU A 18 -9.87 -1.26 -25.92
C LEU A 18 -9.04 -1.76 -27.13
N ALA A 19 -7.92 -2.46 -26.89
CA ALA A 19 -7.25 -3.29 -27.89
C ALA A 19 -6.82 -4.62 -27.27
N PHE A 20 -7.60 -5.65 -27.55
CA PHE A 20 -7.37 -7.04 -27.16
C PHE A 20 -6.39 -7.66 -28.17
N ALA A 21 -5.15 -7.93 -27.76
CA ALA A 21 -4.19 -8.70 -28.57
C ALA A 21 -4.09 -10.12 -28.00
N LEU A 22 -4.88 -11.03 -28.58
CA LEU A 22 -4.71 -12.47 -28.42
C LEU A 22 -3.39 -12.88 -29.10
N PHE A 23 -2.40 -13.33 -28.33
CA PHE A 23 -1.31 -14.12 -28.89
C PHE A 23 -1.28 -15.51 -28.28
N SER A 24 -1.73 -16.47 -29.10
CA SER A 24 -1.76 -17.90 -28.83
C SER A 24 -0.34 -18.47 -28.84
N LYS A 25 0.11 -19.09 -27.76
CA LYS A 25 1.35 -19.89 -27.74
C LYS A 25 1.01 -21.37 -27.59
N LYS A 26 1.35 -22.11 -28.64
CA LYS A 26 1.18 -23.56 -28.82
C LYS A 26 1.75 -24.36 -27.64
N ARG A 27 1.01 -25.38 -27.20
CA ARG A 27 1.49 -26.51 -26.36
C ARG A 27 1.93 -27.68 -27.23
N ALA A 28 2.99 -28.38 -26.79
CA ALA A 28 3.15 -29.86 -26.73
C ALA A 28 4.63 -30.23 -26.45
N PRO A 29 4.96 -31.45 -25.97
CA PRO A 29 4.29 -32.25 -24.95
C PRO A 29 5.26 -32.86 -23.90
N SER A 30 4.63 -33.59 -22.97
CA SER A 30 5.05 -34.35 -21.77
C SER A 30 6.19 -35.37 -21.87
N THR A 31 6.82 -35.65 -20.72
CA THR A 31 7.17 -37.02 -20.27
C THR A 31 7.11 -37.12 -18.74
N ASP A 32 6.38 -38.14 -18.27
CA ASP A 32 6.16 -38.54 -16.86
C ASP A 32 7.32 -39.36 -16.27
N ALA A 33 7.49 -39.30 -14.94
CA ALA A 33 7.77 -40.40 -14.00
C ALA A 33 8.31 -39.81 -12.67
N SER A 34 7.53 -39.76 -11.58
CA SER A 34 7.26 -40.83 -10.59
C SER A 34 8.28 -40.94 -9.43
N ALA A 35 7.71 -40.88 -8.22
CA ALA A 35 8.09 -41.55 -6.97
C ALA A 35 8.84 -40.77 -5.86
N ALA A 36 8.17 -40.81 -4.69
CA ALA A 36 8.64 -40.82 -3.30
C ALA A 36 9.06 -39.49 -2.63
N GLN A 37 8.23 -39.05 -1.68
CA GLN A 37 8.63 -38.18 -0.57
C GLN A 37 9.22 -39.03 0.57
N PRO A 38 10.30 -38.56 1.22
CA PRO A 38 10.54 -38.80 2.64
C PRO A 38 10.27 -37.52 3.44
N ASP A 39 9.59 -37.63 4.58
CA ASP A 39 9.47 -36.54 5.55
C ASP A 39 10.83 -36.26 6.22
N PRO A 40 11.20 -34.99 6.42
CA PRO A 40 11.91 -34.64 7.67
C PRO A 40 11.56 -33.20 8.13
N PRO A 41 12.22 -32.68 9.18
CA PRO A 41 12.00 -32.91 10.60
C PRO A 41 11.56 -31.60 11.33
N ASP A 42 11.19 -31.70 12.60
CA ASP A 42 11.02 -30.53 13.48
C ASP A 42 12.32 -29.73 13.59
N THR A 43 12.33 -28.47 13.14
CA THR A 43 13.29 -27.44 13.58
C THR A 43 12.68 -26.04 13.47
N ASP A 44 12.80 -25.26 14.54
CA ASP A 44 12.68 -23.80 14.57
C ASP A 44 13.46 -23.17 13.41
N GLU A 45 12.77 -22.76 12.35
CA GLU A 45 13.33 -21.94 11.27
C GLU A 45 12.70 -20.56 11.31
N LEU A 46 13.52 -19.57 11.67
CA LEU A 46 13.26 -18.16 11.47
C LEU A 46 12.71 -17.94 10.07
N ILE A 47 11.55 -17.28 9.97
CA ILE A 47 10.92 -16.91 8.70
C ILE A 47 11.97 -16.25 7.80
N PRO A 48 12.33 -16.85 6.65
CA PRO A 48 13.29 -16.25 5.74
C PRO A 48 12.71 -14.97 5.13
N PRO A 49 13.55 -13.98 4.76
CA PRO A 49 13.13 -12.71 4.17
C PRO A 49 12.45 -12.83 2.79
N SER A 50 12.15 -14.05 2.32
CA SER A 50 11.52 -14.36 1.05
C SER A 50 10.00 -14.18 1.02
N LEU A 51 9.35 -13.80 2.13
CA LEU A 51 7.91 -13.48 2.14
C LEU A 51 7.57 -12.04 1.73
N VAL A 52 8.57 -11.21 1.40
CA VAL A 52 8.32 -10.02 0.60
C VAL A 52 8.20 -10.47 -0.85
N SER A 53 6.98 -10.57 -1.37
CA SER A 53 6.77 -10.80 -2.80
C SER A 53 7.20 -9.55 -3.57
N ASN A 54 8.49 -9.45 -3.86
CA ASN A 54 9.01 -8.53 -4.86
C ASN A 54 8.58 -9.08 -6.22
N HIS A 55 7.39 -8.72 -6.68
CA HIS A 55 7.08 -8.83 -8.10
C HIS A 55 7.94 -7.80 -8.85
N GLU A 56 9.19 -8.17 -9.10
CA GLU A 56 10.05 -7.52 -10.09
C GLU A 56 9.53 -7.89 -11.47
N LEU A 57 8.55 -7.11 -11.94
CA LEU A 57 8.22 -7.08 -13.35
C LEU A 57 9.45 -6.59 -14.11
N GLU A 58 9.91 -7.38 -15.08
CA GLU A 58 10.95 -6.99 -16.03
C GLU A 58 10.56 -5.64 -16.65
N HIS A 59 11.50 -4.69 -16.60
CA HIS A 59 11.30 -3.33 -17.06
C HIS A 59 11.31 -3.28 -18.59
N GLU A 60 10.14 -3.35 -19.24
CA GLU A 60 9.97 -2.66 -20.51
C GLU A 60 10.04 -1.14 -20.25
N GLU A 61 10.98 -0.45 -20.90
CA GLU A 61 10.97 1.01 -20.99
C GLU A 61 9.68 1.43 -21.71
N VAL A 62 8.63 1.67 -20.94
CA VAL A 62 7.40 2.25 -21.46
C VAL A 62 7.72 3.71 -21.79
N GLU A 63 7.91 4.01 -23.07
CA GLU A 63 7.92 5.37 -23.60
C GLU A 63 6.72 6.12 -22.99
N PRO A 64 6.94 7.21 -22.23
CA PRO A 64 5.87 7.86 -21.50
C PRO A 64 4.86 8.39 -22.51
N SER A 65 3.71 7.71 -22.60
CA SER A 65 2.59 8.19 -23.39
C SER A 65 2.33 9.66 -22.99
N ARG A 66 2.18 10.54 -23.99
CA ARG A 66 1.97 11.99 -23.81
C ARG A 66 0.71 12.35 -22.98
N GLN A 67 -0.03 11.36 -22.49
CA GLN A 67 -1.20 11.53 -21.66
C GLN A 67 -0.79 11.80 -20.20
N ARG A 68 -0.88 13.07 -19.82
CA ARG A 68 -0.86 13.47 -18.41
C ARG A 68 -2.21 13.13 -17.80
N ALA A 69 -2.25 12.13 -16.92
CA ALA A 69 -3.43 11.90 -16.10
C ALA A 69 -3.61 13.10 -15.15
N LEU A 70 -4.85 13.60 -15.04
CA LEU A 70 -5.23 14.46 -13.93
C LEU A 70 -5.71 13.55 -12.80
N VAL A 71 -5.11 13.73 -11.62
CA VAL A 71 -5.46 12.96 -10.43
C VAL A 71 -6.02 13.94 -9.42
N THR A 72 -7.20 13.66 -8.92
CA THR A 72 -7.84 14.37 -7.81
C THR A 72 -8.35 13.31 -6.86
N GLY A 73 -8.04 13.46 -5.58
CA GLY A 73 -8.56 12.58 -4.53
C GLY A 73 -9.39 13.37 -3.54
N ILE A 74 -10.48 12.75 -3.09
CA ILE A 74 -11.33 13.21 -2.00
C ILE A 74 -11.51 12.00 -1.10
N GLY A 75 -11.31 12.19 0.21
CA GLY A 75 -11.59 11.16 1.20
C GLY A 75 -12.86 11.47 1.98
N MET A 76 -13.53 10.42 2.43
CA MET A 76 -14.69 10.46 3.32
C MET A 76 -14.66 9.21 4.18
N THR A 77 -15.03 9.33 5.45
CA THR A 77 -15.11 8.19 6.38
C THR A 77 -16.35 8.33 7.26
N ASP A 78 -16.88 7.21 7.74
CA ASP A 78 -18.06 7.13 8.60
C ASP A 78 -17.85 6.03 9.64
N VAL A 79 -18.30 6.26 10.88
CA VAL A 79 -18.17 5.30 11.99
C VAL A 79 -19.05 4.05 11.79
N GLY A 80 -20.09 4.16 10.97
CA GLY A 80 -21.11 3.15 10.78
C GLY A 80 -22.09 3.05 11.96
N LEU A 81 -22.92 2.02 11.95
CA LEU A 81 -24.02 1.85 12.92
C LEU A 81 -23.66 0.98 14.14
N ARG A 82 -22.48 0.35 14.13
CA ARG A 82 -22.10 -0.68 15.11
C ARG A 82 -20.97 -0.25 16.04
N ARG A 83 -20.01 0.54 15.52
CA ARG A 83 -18.86 0.99 16.29
C ARG A 83 -19.18 2.28 17.04
N LYS A 84 -18.51 2.49 18.17
CA LYS A 84 -18.61 3.74 18.95
C LYS A 84 -17.61 4.80 18.50
N LEU A 85 -16.51 4.35 17.92
CA LEU A 85 -15.39 5.17 17.50
C LEU A 85 -15.00 4.75 16.09
N ASN A 86 -14.62 5.74 15.28
CA ASN A 86 -14.08 5.51 13.96
C ASN A 86 -12.56 5.35 14.06
N GLU A 87 -12.07 4.16 13.73
CA GLU A 87 -10.65 3.83 13.72
C GLU A 87 -10.05 3.99 12.31
N ASP A 88 -10.89 4.24 11.31
CA ASP A 88 -10.46 4.55 9.95
C ASP A 88 -9.91 5.98 9.88
N ALA A 89 -8.81 6.14 9.15
CA ALA A 89 -8.22 7.44 8.82
C ALA A 89 -7.77 7.45 7.36
N TYR A 90 -7.71 8.64 6.75
CA TYR A 90 -7.15 8.83 5.41
C TYR A 90 -6.38 10.15 5.33
N VAL A 91 -5.49 10.25 4.35
CA VAL A 91 -4.80 11.48 3.97
C VAL A 91 -4.81 11.64 2.45
N CYS A 92 -5.02 12.87 1.99
CA CYS A 92 -4.97 13.25 0.58
C CYS A 92 -3.99 14.42 0.44
N LEU A 93 -2.82 14.17 -0.14
CA LEU A 93 -1.76 15.15 -0.37
C LEU A 93 -1.54 15.32 -1.88
N PRO A 94 -2.44 16.02 -2.59
CA PRO A 94 -2.35 16.18 -4.03
C PRO A 94 -1.07 16.90 -4.48
N GLU A 95 -0.53 17.82 -3.67
CA GLU A 95 0.75 18.48 -3.88
C GLU A 95 1.97 17.54 -3.83
N HIS A 96 1.79 16.37 -3.21
CA HIS A 96 2.78 15.30 -3.12
C HIS A 96 2.41 14.07 -3.94
N ASP A 97 1.36 14.14 -4.76
CA ASP A 97 0.82 13.02 -5.55
C ASP A 97 0.59 11.75 -4.69
N LEU A 98 0.22 11.92 -3.41
CA LEU A 98 0.08 10.85 -2.42
C LEU A 98 -1.34 10.80 -1.83
N TYR A 99 -1.86 9.58 -1.72
CA TYR A 99 -3.11 9.28 -1.04
C TYR A 99 -2.93 8.03 -0.19
N ALA A 100 -3.43 8.01 1.04
CA ALA A 100 -3.32 6.83 1.90
C ALA A 100 -4.55 6.67 2.81
N LEU A 101 -4.81 5.42 3.18
CA LEU A 101 -5.86 4.98 4.09
C LEU A 101 -5.24 4.06 5.15
N ALA A 102 -5.73 4.15 6.37
CA ALA A 102 -5.38 3.27 7.48
C ALA A 102 -6.66 2.88 8.23
N ASP A 103 -6.83 1.60 8.55
CA ASP A 103 -7.95 1.07 9.36
C ASP A 103 -7.38 0.61 10.70
N GLY A 104 -7.58 1.40 11.75
CA GLY A 104 -6.97 1.13 13.04
C GLY A 104 -7.49 -0.15 13.66
N MET A 105 -6.58 -0.97 14.19
CA MET A 105 -6.90 -2.17 14.94
C MET A 105 -6.28 -2.10 16.34
N GLY A 106 -7.10 -2.33 17.36
CA GLY A 106 -6.61 -2.46 18.72
C GLY A 106 -7.76 -2.74 19.66
N ALA A 107 -7.95 -4.01 20.04
CA ALA A 107 -9.14 -4.51 20.71
C ALA A 107 -9.77 -3.54 21.74
N HIS A 108 -9.14 -3.36 22.90
CA HIS A 108 -9.52 -2.37 23.91
C HIS A 108 -8.65 -1.10 23.85
N ALA A 109 -7.81 -0.94 22.81
CA ALA A 109 -6.69 0.00 22.83
C ALA A 109 -6.50 0.74 21.51
N ALA A 110 -6.89 2.01 21.50
CA ALA A 110 -6.33 3.10 20.71
C ALA A 110 -6.10 2.84 19.19
N GLY A 111 -6.96 2.07 18.51
CA GLY A 111 -6.85 1.85 17.06
C GLY A 111 -6.94 3.16 16.26
N GLU A 112 -7.79 4.08 16.70
CA GLU A 112 -7.90 5.44 16.14
C GLU A 112 -6.61 6.26 16.31
N VAL A 113 -5.82 5.97 17.34
CA VAL A 113 -4.52 6.61 17.55
C VAL A 113 -3.51 6.01 16.58
N ALA A 114 -3.49 4.68 16.44
CA ALA A 114 -2.57 4.01 15.52
C ALA A 114 -2.76 4.45 14.07
N SER A 115 -4.00 4.50 13.57
CA SER A 115 -4.31 4.92 12.20
C SER A 115 -3.93 6.36 11.93
N LYS A 116 -4.27 7.29 12.83
CA LYS A 116 -3.87 8.70 12.73
C LYS A 116 -2.36 8.89 12.77
N LEU A 117 -1.70 8.29 13.76
CA LEU A 117 -0.26 8.42 13.95
C LEU A 117 0.53 7.88 12.75
N THR A 118 0.04 6.80 12.15
CA THR A 118 0.61 6.24 10.92
C THR A 118 0.52 7.23 9.77
N LEU A 119 -0.66 7.80 9.51
CA LEU A 119 -0.86 8.73 8.42
C LEU A 119 -0.17 10.08 8.64
N GLU A 120 -0.09 10.56 9.88
CA GLU A 120 0.69 11.74 10.25
C GLU A 120 2.18 11.54 9.98
N ALA A 121 2.74 10.38 10.35
CA ALA A 121 4.14 10.04 10.08
C ALA A 121 4.43 9.95 8.58
N ILE A 122 3.48 9.41 7.80
CA ILE A 122 3.55 9.36 6.34
C ILE A 122 3.54 10.77 5.76
N ALA A 123 2.58 11.61 6.15
CA ALA A 123 2.47 12.98 5.68
C ALA A 123 3.74 13.79 5.97
N ASP A 124 4.24 13.75 7.22
CA ASP A 124 5.47 14.44 7.63
C ASP A 124 6.69 13.98 6.80
N ALA A 125 6.78 12.69 6.48
CA ALA A 125 7.87 12.18 5.65
C ALA A 125 7.81 12.70 4.21
N PHE A 126 6.61 12.93 3.67
CA PHE A 126 6.43 13.49 2.34
C PHE A 126 6.67 15.00 2.31
N GLU A 127 6.08 15.75 3.23
CA GLU A 127 6.25 17.21 3.36
C GLU A 127 7.73 17.60 3.56
N ARG A 128 8.47 16.80 4.34
CA ARG A 128 9.90 17.04 4.60
C ARG A 128 10.84 16.36 3.60
N ASN A 129 10.32 15.72 2.55
CA ASN A 129 11.09 14.93 1.59
C ASN A 129 12.03 13.90 2.25
N LYS A 130 11.63 13.33 3.38
CA LYS A 130 12.40 12.25 4.01
C LYS A 130 12.45 11.05 3.08
N PHE A 131 13.61 10.38 3.10
CA PHE A 131 13.89 9.18 2.30
C PHE A 131 13.80 9.40 0.78
N LEU A 132 13.71 10.65 0.33
CA LEU A 132 13.82 10.99 -1.08
C LEU A 132 15.29 10.89 -1.50
N ASP A 133 15.55 10.15 -2.57
CA ASP A 133 16.84 10.19 -3.24
C ASP A 133 16.90 11.49 -4.07
N PRO A 134 17.82 12.44 -3.76
CA PRO A 134 17.87 13.73 -4.45
C PRO A 134 18.48 13.63 -5.85
N GLU A 135 19.27 12.60 -6.14
CA GLU A 135 19.95 12.45 -7.43
C GLU A 135 19.03 11.85 -8.49
N ALA A 136 18.12 10.96 -8.07
CA ALA A 136 17.19 10.30 -8.97
C ALA A 136 15.83 10.02 -8.30
N PRO A 137 15.08 11.05 -7.90
CA PRO A 137 13.85 10.92 -7.11
C PRO A 137 12.74 10.14 -7.84
N ASP A 138 12.75 10.18 -9.17
CA ASP A 138 11.71 9.59 -10.01
C ASP A 138 12.01 8.16 -10.50
N ARG A 139 13.19 7.61 -10.20
CA ARG A 139 13.48 6.22 -10.56
C ARG A 139 12.51 5.27 -9.84
N PRO A 140 11.88 4.30 -10.54
CA PRO A 140 10.93 3.39 -9.92
C PRO A 140 11.48 2.68 -8.67
N ALA A 141 12.74 2.23 -8.70
CA ALA A 141 13.40 1.59 -7.56
C ALA A 141 13.50 2.53 -6.34
N ASN A 142 13.86 3.80 -6.55
CA ASN A 142 13.98 4.80 -5.50
C ASN A 142 12.63 5.16 -4.90
N ARG A 143 11.58 5.27 -5.73
CA ARG A 143 10.20 5.48 -5.27
C ARG A 143 9.69 4.31 -4.44
N LYS A 144 9.87 3.07 -4.90
CA LYS A 144 9.54 1.85 -4.13
C LYS A 144 10.26 1.86 -2.77
N LYS A 145 11.57 2.10 -2.77
CA LYS A 145 12.39 2.16 -1.55
C LYS A 145 11.89 3.23 -0.58
N ARG A 146 11.56 4.44 -1.07
CA ARG A 146 11.00 5.51 -0.26
C ARG A 146 9.71 5.08 0.43
N LEU A 147 8.78 4.43 -0.28
CA LEU A 147 7.51 3.98 0.32
C LEU A 147 7.74 2.97 1.46
N VAL A 148 8.63 2.01 1.25
CA VAL A 148 9.01 1.03 2.28
C VAL A 148 9.58 1.74 3.51
N GLN A 149 10.54 2.64 3.34
CA GLN A 149 11.18 3.37 4.44
C GLN A 149 10.19 4.26 5.21
N VAL A 150 9.22 4.87 4.51
CA VAL A 150 8.16 5.67 5.14
C VAL A 150 7.25 4.78 5.99
N ILE A 151 6.82 3.62 5.48
CA ILE A 151 5.98 2.67 6.23
C ILE A 151 6.74 2.11 7.43
N GLU A 152 8.00 1.70 7.27
CA GLU A 152 8.84 1.22 8.37
C GLU A 152 8.99 2.28 9.46
N ARG A 153 9.17 3.55 9.07
CA ARG A 153 9.25 4.66 10.02
C ARG A 153 7.92 4.86 10.77
N ALA A 154 6.80 4.82 10.07
CA ALA A 154 5.47 4.93 10.68
C ALA A 154 5.21 3.78 11.66
N ASN A 155 5.51 2.54 11.25
CA ASN A 155 5.41 1.35 12.10
C ASN A 155 6.27 1.48 13.37
N GLN A 156 7.51 1.97 13.24
CA GLN A 156 8.38 2.16 14.41
C GLN A 156 7.80 3.17 15.41
N ILE A 157 7.17 4.25 14.93
CA ILE A 157 6.52 5.25 15.79
C ILE A 157 5.34 4.63 16.53
N VAL A 158 4.45 3.91 15.83
CA VAL A 158 3.30 3.22 16.43
C VAL A 158 3.75 2.16 17.43
N LEU A 159 4.75 1.35 17.08
CA LEU A 159 5.30 0.30 17.95
C LEU A 159 5.92 0.89 19.22
N THR A 160 6.67 1.99 19.11
CA THR A 160 7.22 2.68 20.29
C THR A 160 6.10 3.16 21.20
N MET A 161 5.10 3.86 20.67
CA MET A 161 3.98 4.35 21.48
C MET A 161 3.14 3.21 22.08
N SER A 162 2.94 2.13 21.34
CA SER A 162 2.25 0.91 21.79
C SER A 162 2.97 0.24 22.97
N ASN A 163 4.30 0.36 23.06
CA ASN A 163 5.08 -0.21 24.15
C ASN A 163 5.25 0.74 25.36
N GLU A 164 5.26 2.05 25.13
CA GLU A 164 5.54 3.04 26.18
C GLU A 164 4.28 3.54 26.91
N VAL A 165 3.13 3.55 26.24
CA VAL A 165 1.88 4.07 26.79
C VAL A 165 0.89 2.93 26.98
N GLU A 166 0.55 2.66 28.24
CA GLU A 166 -0.32 1.54 28.61
C GLU A 166 -1.71 1.62 27.93
N ALA A 167 -2.24 2.84 27.74
CA ALA A 167 -3.53 3.07 27.07
C ALA A 167 -3.53 2.71 25.57
N SER A 168 -2.36 2.62 24.94
CA SER A 168 -2.19 2.25 23.53
C SER A 168 -1.56 0.87 23.35
N ARG A 169 -1.49 0.07 24.42
CA ARG A 169 -0.84 -1.23 24.37
C ARG A 169 -1.52 -2.16 23.39
N GLY A 170 -0.75 -2.64 22.41
CA GLY A 170 -1.24 -3.55 21.37
C GLY A 170 -2.00 -2.86 20.24
N MET A 171 -1.99 -1.52 20.16
CA MET A 171 -2.53 -0.80 19.00
C MET A 171 -1.69 -1.11 17.75
N GLY A 172 -2.34 -1.09 16.60
CA GLY A 172 -1.73 -1.22 15.28
C GLY A 172 -2.70 -0.76 14.19
N THR A 173 -2.25 -0.73 12.95
CA THR A 173 -3.11 -0.38 11.82
C THR A 173 -2.54 -0.98 10.53
N PRO A 174 -3.32 -1.66 9.68
CA PRO A 174 -3.03 -1.73 8.26
C PRO A 174 -2.90 -0.33 7.64
N VAL A 175 -2.19 -0.26 6.52
CA VAL A 175 -2.08 0.95 5.71
C VAL A 175 -1.97 0.59 4.23
N VAL A 176 -2.73 1.29 3.41
CA VAL A 176 -2.57 1.30 1.95
C VAL A 176 -2.26 2.72 1.49
N MET A 177 -1.28 2.87 0.61
CA MET A 177 -0.92 4.15 0.02
C MET A 177 -0.71 4.03 -1.48
N VAL A 178 -1.11 5.08 -2.17
CA VAL A 178 -0.97 5.28 -3.62
C VAL A 178 -0.15 6.53 -3.84
N HIS A 179 0.97 6.40 -4.54
CA HIS A 179 1.87 7.50 -4.88
C HIS A 179 2.12 7.52 -6.39
N PHE A 180 1.86 8.64 -7.04
CA PHE A 180 2.08 8.78 -8.48
C PHE A 180 3.50 9.29 -8.78
N SER A 181 4.07 8.89 -9.92
CA SER A 181 5.29 9.51 -10.44
C SER A 181 5.05 10.98 -10.84
N ALA A 182 6.10 11.79 -10.97
CA ALA A 182 6.00 13.21 -11.33
C ALA A 182 5.27 13.48 -12.66
N HIS A 183 5.20 12.48 -13.55
CA HIS A 183 4.45 12.54 -14.81
C HIS A 183 3.24 11.63 -14.85
N LYS A 184 2.92 10.97 -13.73
CA LYS A 184 1.79 10.04 -13.58
C LYS A 184 1.82 8.89 -14.59
N SER A 185 3.02 8.56 -15.07
CA SER A 185 3.30 7.41 -15.92
C SER A 185 3.31 6.10 -15.13
N TYR A 186 3.55 6.18 -13.82
CA TYR A 186 3.54 5.05 -12.90
C TYR A 186 2.74 5.39 -11.65
N VAL A 187 2.05 4.37 -11.14
CA VAL A 187 1.40 4.37 -9.84
C VAL A 187 2.12 3.35 -8.96
N PHE A 188 2.57 3.79 -7.79
CA PHE A 188 3.18 2.94 -6.79
C PHE A 188 2.17 2.71 -5.68
N ILE A 189 1.85 1.45 -5.42
CA ILE A 189 0.96 1.05 -4.35
C ILE A 189 1.81 0.31 -3.31
N ALA A 190 1.73 0.76 -2.06
CA ALA A 190 2.28 0.03 -0.93
C ALA A 190 1.16 -0.30 0.03
N ASN A 191 1.07 -1.57 0.43
CA ASN A 191 0.00 -2.07 1.26
C ASN A 191 0.56 -2.99 2.36
N VAL A 192 0.07 -2.79 3.58
CA VAL A 192 0.30 -3.67 4.72
C VAL A 192 -1.07 -3.99 5.31
N GLY A 193 -1.43 -5.27 5.32
CA GLY A 193 -2.74 -5.76 5.77
C GLY A 193 -3.73 -5.97 4.63
N ASP A 194 -5.02 -5.86 4.92
CA ASP A 194 -6.12 -6.28 4.04
C ASP A 194 -6.96 -5.11 3.46
N SER A 195 -6.62 -3.86 3.80
CA SER A 195 -7.14 -2.65 3.15
C SER A 195 -6.84 -2.65 1.64
N ARG A 196 -7.72 -2.04 0.83
CA ARG A 196 -7.64 -2.04 -0.65
C ARG A 196 -8.04 -0.71 -1.25
#